data_AF-A0ABD2MKD7-F1
#
_entry.id   AF-A0ABD2MKD7-F1
#
_cell.length_a   1.000
_cell.length_b   1.000
_cell.length_c   1.000
_cell.angle_alpha   90.00
_cell.angle_beta   90.00
_cell.angle_gamma   90.00
#
_symmetry.space_group_name_H-M   'P 1'
#
loop_
_entity.id
_entity.type
_entity.pdbx_description
1 polymer ?
#
loop_
_entity_poly.entity_id
_entity_poly.type
_entity_poly.pdbx_seq_one_letter_code
_entity_poly.pdbx_strand_id
1 'polypeptide(L)'
;MKSICLSLYFLLICEHLYLILSLECVYCPTRSTQDECTEMNMTQICINETKCGYARFIEKRKDLGQLYPADFDREIFTVTVKKGCMDEDYCSTIQIDEKFTNASECIFCEEDLCDLKFPLLCVECDESEEKYCPLLTEPMISCSEGEVCYRLRSQESNYTQKRGCMDPSQCLKENLCEYCDTDICWTNPIPSPAERQAEQKENASSRRIAINRSNSVRGDYNYFAVFCGIYIISIIYFIK
;
A
#
# COMPACT_ATOMS: atom_id res chain seq x y z
N MET A 1 -14.42 48.72 21.60
CA MET A 1 -14.76 48.00 20.35
C MET A 1 -13.54 47.72 19.47
N LYS A 2 -12.62 48.66 19.21
CA LYS A 2 -11.39 48.42 18.41
C LYS A 2 -10.50 47.25 18.90
N SER A 3 -10.46 46.99 20.21
CA SER A 3 -9.63 45.91 20.80
C SER A 3 -10.18 44.50 20.57
N ILE A 4 -11.50 44.34 20.39
CA ILE A 4 -12.11 43.02 20.13
C ILE A 4 -11.91 42.64 18.65
N CYS A 5 -12.03 43.59 17.72
CA CYS A 5 -11.82 43.35 16.29
C CYS A 5 -10.39 42.89 15.97
N LEU A 6 -9.38 43.44 16.65
CA LEU A 6 -7.99 43.04 16.44
C LEU A 6 -7.72 41.60 16.93
N SER A 7 -8.39 41.19 18.02
CA SER A 7 -8.26 39.85 18.58
C SER A 7 -8.92 38.79 17.69
N LEU A 8 -10.07 39.10 17.07
CA LEU A 8 -10.72 38.23 16.09
C LEU A 8 -9.93 38.08 14.80
N TYR A 9 -9.29 39.14 14.32
CA TYR A 9 -8.42 39.09 13.14
C TYR A 9 -7.18 38.21 13.37
N PHE A 10 -6.58 38.32 14.56
CA PHE A 10 -5.45 37.48 14.95
C PHE A 10 -5.83 35.99 15.01
N LEU A 11 -6.98 35.66 15.60
CA LEU A 11 -7.48 34.27 15.64
C LEU A 11 -7.70 33.69 14.22
N LEU A 12 -8.27 34.46 13.30
CA LEU A 12 -8.49 34.03 11.92
C LEU A 12 -7.19 33.79 11.14
N ILE A 13 -6.18 34.64 11.34
CA ILE A 13 -4.85 34.44 10.76
C ILE A 13 -4.19 33.20 11.36
N CYS A 14 -4.32 32.98 12.68
CA CYS A 14 -3.81 31.77 13.31
C CYS A 14 -4.46 30.50 12.73
N GLU A 15 -5.77 30.48 12.51
CA GLU A 15 -6.46 29.34 11.88
C GLU A 15 -6.02 29.13 10.42
N HIS A 16 -5.82 30.20 9.64
CA HIS A 16 -5.31 30.08 8.27
C HIS A 16 -3.85 29.64 8.21
N LEU A 17 -2.99 30.18 9.08
CA LEU A 17 -1.60 29.72 9.20
C LEU A 17 -1.54 28.26 9.66
N TYR A 18 -2.44 27.84 10.54
CA TYR A 18 -2.54 26.44 10.98
C TYR A 18 -2.90 25.49 9.83
N LEU A 19 -3.82 25.89 8.94
CA LEU A 19 -4.15 25.13 7.73
C LEU A 19 -3.03 25.18 6.66
N ILE A 20 -2.22 26.24 6.60
CA ILE A 20 -1.07 26.30 5.69
C ILE A 20 0.07 25.40 6.18
N LEU A 21 0.17 25.16 7.48
CA LEU A 21 1.15 24.26 8.09
C LEU A 21 0.69 22.80 8.13
N SER A 22 -0.52 22.48 7.64
CA SER A 22 -1.01 21.10 7.59
C SER A 22 -0.48 20.39 6.36
N LEU A 23 0.03 19.17 6.56
CA LEU A 23 0.59 18.32 5.52
C LEU A 23 -0.52 17.49 4.86
N GLU A 24 -0.65 17.51 3.55
CA GLU A 24 -1.60 16.65 2.82
C GLU A 24 -0.93 15.34 2.40
N CYS A 25 -1.52 14.19 2.70
CA CYS A 25 -0.94 12.87 2.41
C CYS A 25 -1.88 11.98 1.61
N VAL A 26 -1.31 11.07 0.81
CA VAL A 26 -2.07 9.96 0.23
C VAL A 26 -2.56 9.04 1.35
N TYR A 27 -3.82 8.62 1.28
CA TYR A 27 -4.50 7.89 2.34
C TYR A 27 -5.07 6.56 1.85
N CYS A 28 -4.87 5.52 2.66
CA CYS A 28 -5.56 4.25 2.52
C CYS A 28 -6.00 3.75 3.91
N PRO A 29 -7.33 3.78 4.20
CA PRO A 29 -7.89 3.61 5.55
C PRO A 29 -7.69 2.22 6.15
N THR A 30 -7.63 1.19 5.30
CA THR A 30 -7.63 -0.23 5.70
C THR A 30 -6.35 -0.90 5.25
N ARG A 31 -5.97 -1.98 5.94
CA ARG A 31 -4.97 -2.92 5.41
C ARG A 31 -5.50 -3.45 4.08
N SER A 32 -4.91 -2.97 3.00
CA SER A 32 -5.28 -3.28 1.62
C SER A 32 -4.06 -3.79 0.88
N THR A 33 -4.25 -4.41 -0.28
CA THR A 33 -3.11 -4.70 -1.16
C THR A 33 -2.50 -3.40 -1.68
N GLN A 34 -1.25 -3.45 -2.15
CA GLN A 34 -0.59 -2.28 -2.72
C GLN A 34 -1.36 -1.71 -3.94
N ASP A 35 -1.92 -2.59 -4.77
CA ASP A 35 -2.69 -2.21 -5.95
C ASP A 35 -3.99 -1.49 -5.55
N GLU A 36 -4.76 -2.05 -4.62
CA GLU A 36 -5.98 -1.42 -4.09
C GLU A 36 -5.69 -0.05 -3.49
N CYS A 37 -4.60 0.05 -2.71
CA CYS A 37 -4.18 1.31 -2.11
C CYS A 37 -3.82 2.36 -3.17
N THR A 38 -3.23 1.94 -4.29
CA THR A 38 -2.85 2.83 -5.39
C THR A 38 -4.07 3.32 -6.17
N GLU A 39 -5.08 2.46 -6.36
CA GLU A 39 -6.31 2.81 -7.07
C GLU A 39 -7.23 3.76 -6.29
N MET A 40 -7.21 3.73 -4.95
CA MET A 40 -8.14 4.50 -4.12
C MET A 40 -7.98 6.03 -4.23
N ASN A 41 -6.79 6.55 -4.60
CA ASN A 41 -6.52 7.98 -4.83
C ASN A 41 -7.18 8.93 -3.80
N MET A 42 -7.18 8.55 -2.52
CA MET A 42 -7.71 9.37 -1.44
C MET A 42 -6.59 10.20 -0.81
N THR A 43 -6.93 11.39 -0.31
CA THR A 43 -6.00 12.23 0.45
C THR A 43 -6.52 12.49 1.86
N GLN A 44 -5.61 12.74 2.80
CA GLN A 44 -5.88 13.05 4.20
C GLN A 44 -4.99 14.23 4.62
N ILE A 45 -5.57 15.19 5.33
CA ILE A 45 -4.83 16.30 5.93
C ILE A 45 -4.33 15.88 7.31
N CYS A 46 -3.03 15.95 7.52
CA CYS A 46 -2.37 15.64 8.79
C CYS A 46 -2.39 16.83 9.73
N ILE A 47 -2.71 16.52 10.99
CA ILE A 47 -2.89 17.47 12.07
C ILE A 47 -2.03 16.98 13.24
N ASN A 48 -1.43 17.88 14.00
CA ASN A 48 -0.63 17.60 15.22
C ASN A 48 0.60 16.72 14.98
N GLU A 49 1.70 17.30 14.49
CA GLU A 49 3.05 16.69 14.35
C GLU A 49 3.12 15.34 13.60
N THR A 50 2.01 14.86 13.06
CA THR A 50 1.95 13.65 12.25
C THR A 50 2.53 13.89 10.86
N LYS A 51 3.23 12.88 10.34
CA LYS A 51 3.86 12.88 9.02
C LYS A 51 3.10 11.99 8.06
N CYS A 52 3.35 12.13 6.77
CA CYS A 52 2.89 11.14 5.79
C CYS A 52 3.67 9.84 6.02
N GLY A 53 2.97 8.79 6.45
CA GLY A 53 3.53 7.47 6.69
C GLY A 53 3.04 6.45 5.66
N TYR A 54 3.92 5.52 5.32
CA TYR A 54 3.59 4.31 4.58
C TYR A 54 4.12 3.10 5.35
N ALA A 55 3.20 2.21 5.74
CA ALA A 55 3.53 0.99 6.47
C ALA A 55 3.18 -0.25 5.64
N ARG A 56 4.11 -1.20 5.57
CA ARG A 56 3.94 -2.52 4.96
C ARG A 56 3.84 -3.56 6.07
N PHE A 57 2.89 -4.48 5.97
CA PHE A 57 2.69 -5.58 6.89
C PHE A 57 2.79 -6.89 6.11
N ILE A 58 3.75 -7.74 6.46
CA ILE A 58 3.92 -9.07 5.88
C ILE A 58 3.38 -10.06 6.91
N GLU A 59 2.15 -10.54 6.68
CA GLU A 59 1.49 -11.50 7.55
C GLU A 59 1.78 -12.93 7.06
N LYS A 60 2.32 -13.75 7.96
CA LYS A 60 2.47 -15.19 7.74
C LYS A 60 1.28 -15.93 8.36
N ARG A 61 0.43 -16.53 7.55
CA ARG A 61 -0.73 -17.34 8.00
C ARG A 61 -0.46 -18.82 7.74
N LYS A 62 -0.65 -19.66 8.75
CA LYS A 62 -0.79 -21.11 8.54
C LYS A 62 -2.21 -21.36 8.04
N ASP A 63 -2.33 -21.86 6.82
CA ASP A 63 -3.62 -22.27 6.29
C ASP A 63 -4.03 -23.59 6.94
N LEU A 64 -4.85 -23.52 7.98
CA LEU A 64 -5.51 -24.66 8.62
C LEU A 64 -6.71 -25.09 7.76
N GLY A 65 -6.46 -25.45 6.50
CA GLY A 65 -7.50 -25.86 5.58
C GLY A 65 -8.19 -27.14 6.08
N GLN A 66 -9.43 -27.01 6.59
CA GLN A 66 -10.34 -28.11 6.93
C GLN A 66 -10.78 -28.95 5.70
N LEU A 67 -10.16 -28.76 4.53
CA LEU A 67 -10.50 -29.40 3.25
C LEU A 67 -9.36 -30.26 2.68
N TYR A 68 -8.19 -30.31 3.32
CA TYR A 68 -7.03 -31.04 2.80
C TYR A 68 -6.57 -32.14 3.77
N PRO A 69 -6.07 -33.28 3.27
CA PRO A 69 -5.43 -34.29 4.10
C PRO A 69 -4.26 -33.67 4.87
N ALA A 70 -4.07 -34.10 6.12
CA ALA A 70 -3.28 -33.51 7.20
C ALA A 70 -1.76 -33.31 6.96
N ASP A 71 -1.28 -33.43 5.72
CA ASP A 71 0.15 -33.48 5.37
C ASP A 71 0.66 -32.24 4.60
N PHE A 72 -0.16 -31.19 4.45
CA PHE A 72 0.29 -29.94 3.81
C PHE A 72 0.15 -28.77 4.78
N ASP A 73 1.15 -28.61 5.66
CA ASP A 73 1.38 -27.35 6.37
C ASP A 73 1.71 -26.26 5.33
N ARG A 74 0.69 -25.53 4.86
CA ARG A 74 0.85 -24.41 3.92
C ARG A 74 1.06 -23.11 4.71
N GLU A 75 2.18 -22.45 4.48
CA GLU A 75 2.41 -21.11 4.98
C GLU A 75 2.09 -20.13 3.84
N ILE A 76 1.11 -19.27 4.05
CA ILE A 76 0.70 -18.24 3.10
C ILE A 76 1.23 -16.91 3.62
N PHE A 77 1.96 -16.19 2.77
CA PHE A 77 2.36 -14.83 3.04
C PHE A 77 1.36 -13.87 2.40
N THR A 78 0.91 -12.88 3.15
CA THR A 78 0.05 -11.82 2.65
C THR A 78 0.68 -10.48 2.96
N VAL A 79 0.89 -9.67 1.92
CA VAL A 79 1.35 -8.29 2.10
C VAL A 79 0.15 -7.37 2.08
N THR A 80 0.02 -6.58 3.13
CA THR A 80 -0.93 -5.48 3.18
C THR A 80 -0.21 -4.19 3.51
N VAL A 81 -0.80 -3.08 3.09
CA VAL A 81 -0.21 -1.77 3.28
C VAL A 81 -1.20 -0.79 3.90
N LYS A 82 -0.68 0.28 4.48
CA LYS A 82 -1.44 1.40 5.02
C LYS A 82 -0.72 2.70 4.72
N LYS A 83 -1.42 3.68 4.14
CA LYS A 83 -0.93 5.04 3.88
C LYS A 83 -1.75 6.07 4.63
N GLY A 84 -1.13 7.14 5.11
CA GLY A 84 -1.83 8.27 5.69
C GLY A 84 -1.03 8.99 6.76
N CYS A 85 -1.71 9.77 7.59
CA CYS A 85 -1.10 10.48 8.70
C CYS A 85 -0.70 9.51 9.81
N MET A 86 0.59 9.47 10.13
CA MET A 86 1.16 8.59 11.15
C MET A 86 2.11 9.37 12.06
N ASP A 87 2.14 8.98 13.33
CA ASP A 87 3.14 9.44 14.28
C ASP A 87 4.48 8.71 14.02
N GLU A 88 5.62 9.31 14.34
CA GLU A 88 6.92 8.65 14.25
C GLU A 88 6.97 7.40 15.14
N ASP A 89 6.30 7.46 16.29
CA ASP A 89 6.15 6.34 17.22
C ASP A 89 5.19 5.25 16.70
N TYR A 90 4.48 5.49 15.59
CA TYR A 90 3.61 4.47 15.00
C TYR A 90 4.42 3.23 14.58
N CYS A 91 5.57 3.43 13.93
CA CYS A 91 6.36 2.30 13.44
C CYS A 91 6.99 1.48 14.57
N SER A 92 7.29 2.10 15.72
CA SER A 92 7.82 1.41 16.90
C SER A 92 6.73 0.62 17.65
N THR A 93 5.46 1.03 17.51
CA THR A 93 4.29 0.37 18.10
C THR A 93 3.66 -0.69 17.22
N ILE A 94 4.10 -0.86 15.96
CA ILE A 94 3.87 -2.08 15.17
C ILE A 94 4.72 -3.20 15.79
N GLN A 95 4.41 -3.56 17.03
CA GLN A 95 5.07 -4.66 17.71
C GLN A 95 4.69 -5.96 17.02
N ILE A 96 5.74 -6.70 16.71
CA ILE A 96 5.77 -8.06 16.19
C ILE A 96 4.97 -8.94 17.16
N ASP A 97 3.67 -9.13 16.90
CA ASP A 97 2.88 -10.16 17.58
C ASP A 97 3.50 -11.51 17.23
N GLU A 98 4.30 -12.10 18.12
CA GLU A 98 5.11 -13.31 17.88
C GLU A 98 4.31 -14.52 17.33
N LYS A 99 2.98 -14.50 17.43
CA LYS A 99 2.10 -15.49 16.81
C LYS A 99 2.04 -15.41 15.29
N PHE A 100 2.33 -14.25 14.73
CA PHE A 100 2.43 -14.00 13.30
C PHE A 100 3.84 -13.47 13.06
N THR A 101 4.66 -14.16 12.27
CA THR A 101 6.01 -13.69 11.94
C THR A 101 5.89 -12.41 11.09
N ASN A 102 5.67 -11.28 11.76
CA ASN A 102 5.31 -10.00 11.18
C ASN A 102 6.60 -9.24 10.93
N ALA A 103 7.07 -9.24 9.69
CA ALA A 103 7.97 -8.20 9.25
C ALA A 103 7.09 -6.99 8.89
N SER A 104 7.35 -5.86 9.55
CA SER A 104 6.72 -4.59 9.24
C SER A 104 7.76 -3.55 8.90
N GLU A 105 7.59 -2.93 7.74
CA GLU A 105 8.43 -1.82 7.29
C GLU A 105 7.60 -0.55 7.32
N CYS A 106 8.28 0.56 7.54
CA CYS A 106 7.63 1.85 7.72
C CYS A 106 8.53 2.95 7.18
N ILE A 107 8.00 3.80 6.31
CA ILE A 107 8.71 4.94 5.74
C ILE A 107 7.87 6.21 5.90
N PHE A 108 8.55 7.34 6.06
CA PHE A 108 7.92 8.64 6.26
C PHE A 108 8.39 9.65 5.22
N CYS A 109 7.56 10.66 4.97
CA CYS A 109 7.91 11.83 4.20
C CYS A 109 7.23 13.08 4.78
N GLU A 110 7.85 14.22 4.53
CA GLU A 110 7.43 15.54 5.01
C GLU A 110 6.92 16.44 3.87
N GLU A 111 6.78 15.90 2.65
CA GLU A 111 6.29 16.64 1.48
C GLU A 111 4.82 16.35 1.22
N ASP A 112 4.09 17.38 0.78
CA ASP A 112 2.68 17.24 0.39
C ASP A 112 2.53 16.22 -0.74
N LEU A 113 1.59 15.31 -0.56
CA LEU A 113 1.21 14.27 -1.51
C LEU A 113 2.38 13.41 -1.97
N CYS A 114 3.35 13.17 -1.08
CA CYS A 114 4.47 12.28 -1.34
C CYS A 114 3.98 10.89 -1.80
N ASP A 115 4.44 10.45 -2.98
CA ASP A 115 4.15 9.10 -3.46
C ASP A 115 5.17 8.11 -2.89
N LEU A 116 5.06 7.87 -1.59
CA LEU A 116 5.85 6.86 -0.91
C LEU A 116 5.50 5.49 -1.50
N LYS A 117 6.51 4.85 -2.09
CA LYS A 117 6.44 3.48 -2.57
C LYS A 117 7.53 2.67 -1.92
N PHE A 118 7.11 1.48 -1.52
CA PHE A 118 7.98 0.47 -1.00
C PHE A 118 8.63 -0.22 -2.20
N PRO A 119 9.93 -0.57 -2.11
CA PRO A 119 10.54 -1.39 -3.14
C PRO A 119 9.84 -2.76 -3.18
N LEU A 120 9.73 -3.32 -4.39
CA LEU A 120 9.07 -4.60 -4.62
C LEU A 120 9.75 -5.69 -3.78
N LEU A 121 8.98 -6.46 -3.03
CA LEU A 121 9.49 -7.53 -2.18
C LEU A 121 9.37 -8.86 -2.92
N CYS A 122 10.50 -9.50 -3.20
CA CYS A 122 10.56 -10.76 -3.93
C CYS A 122 11.21 -11.85 -3.11
N VAL A 123 10.97 -13.10 -3.49
CA VAL A 123 11.68 -14.23 -2.91
C VAL A 123 12.99 -14.45 -3.67
N GLU A 124 14.07 -14.63 -2.92
CA GLU A 124 15.39 -14.91 -3.47
C GLU A 124 15.77 -16.37 -3.26
N CYS A 125 16.17 -17.00 -4.35
CA CYS A 125 16.77 -18.32 -4.33
C CYS A 125 17.72 -18.51 -5.50
N ASP A 126 18.91 -19.02 -5.22
CA ASP A 126 19.87 -19.42 -6.25
C ASP A 126 20.41 -20.81 -5.88
N GLU A 127 19.86 -21.85 -6.50
CA GLU A 127 20.38 -23.21 -6.35
C GLU A 127 21.11 -23.66 -7.62
N SER A 128 22.36 -24.09 -7.43
CA SER A 128 23.18 -24.66 -8.49
C SER A 128 22.79 -26.12 -8.78
N GLU A 129 22.45 -26.39 -10.04
CA GLU A 129 22.33 -27.66 -10.80
C GLU A 129 21.58 -28.89 -10.24
N GLU A 130 21.43 -29.12 -8.93
CA GLU A 130 20.79 -30.36 -8.41
C GLU A 130 19.74 -30.17 -7.32
N LYS A 131 19.46 -28.93 -6.90
CA LYS A 131 18.41 -28.64 -5.92
C LYS A 131 17.37 -27.68 -6.50
N TYR A 132 16.12 -27.84 -6.04
CA TYR A 132 14.98 -27.02 -6.45
C TYR A 132 14.68 -26.00 -5.34
N CYS A 133 14.43 -24.76 -5.73
CA CYS A 133 14.02 -23.67 -4.85
C CYS A 133 12.71 -24.02 -4.09
N PRO A 134 12.76 -24.38 -2.79
CA PRO A 134 11.56 -24.74 -2.03
C PRO A 134 10.75 -23.49 -1.66
N LEU A 135 9.43 -23.55 -1.89
CA LEU A 135 8.51 -22.40 -1.74
C LEU A 135 8.48 -21.71 -0.36
N LEU A 136 8.95 -22.36 0.72
CA LEU A 136 8.57 -22.01 2.10
C LEU A 136 9.71 -21.51 2.99
N THR A 137 10.97 -21.65 2.60
CA THR A 137 12.13 -21.35 3.47
C THR A 137 13.09 -20.30 2.91
N GLU A 138 12.73 -19.68 1.79
CA GLU A 138 13.61 -18.78 1.07
C GLU A 138 13.59 -17.36 1.65
N PRO A 139 14.75 -16.68 1.70
CA PRO A 139 14.82 -15.29 2.13
C PRO A 139 14.01 -14.37 1.19
N MET A 140 13.49 -13.29 1.75
CA MET A 140 12.85 -12.22 0.98
C MET A 140 13.85 -11.07 0.79
N ILE A 141 13.84 -10.48 -0.40
CA ILE A 141 14.68 -9.34 -0.76
C ILE A 141 13.85 -8.19 -1.30
N SER A 142 14.27 -6.96 -1.00
CA SER A 142 13.72 -5.75 -1.59
C SER A 142 14.45 -5.46 -2.91
N CYS A 143 13.71 -5.41 -4.01
CA CYS A 143 14.25 -5.07 -5.31
C CYS A 143 14.58 -3.58 -5.44
N SER A 144 15.46 -3.26 -6.38
CA SER A 144 15.74 -1.87 -6.74
C SER A 144 14.58 -1.26 -7.53
N GLU A 145 14.55 0.06 -7.62
CA GLU A 145 13.55 0.77 -8.42
C GLU A 145 13.61 0.32 -9.89
N GLY A 146 12.47 -0.09 -10.45
CA GLY A 146 12.35 -0.56 -11.83
C GLY A 146 12.61 -2.06 -12.03
N GLU A 147 13.05 -2.78 -11.01
CA GLU A 147 13.19 -4.23 -11.05
C GLU A 147 11.86 -4.94 -10.75
N VAL A 148 11.74 -6.18 -11.23
CA VAL A 148 10.58 -7.06 -11.08
C VAL A 148 10.98 -8.37 -10.40
N CYS A 149 10.04 -9.05 -9.75
CA CYS A 149 10.28 -10.41 -9.27
C CYS A 149 10.35 -11.34 -10.47
N TYR A 150 11.38 -12.17 -10.55
CA TYR A 150 11.49 -13.17 -11.61
C TYR A 150 11.58 -14.58 -11.04
N ARG A 151 11.24 -15.55 -11.88
CA ARG A 151 11.58 -16.96 -11.69
C ARG A 151 12.12 -17.55 -12.99
N LEU A 152 13.19 -18.33 -12.87
CA LEU A 152 13.74 -19.13 -13.95
C LEU A 152 13.39 -20.59 -13.72
N ARG A 153 12.90 -21.26 -14.78
CA ARG A 153 12.58 -22.68 -14.73
C ARG A 153 13.62 -23.52 -15.47
N SER A 154 13.90 -24.70 -14.92
CA SER A 154 14.68 -25.73 -15.61
C SER A 154 13.95 -26.22 -16.87
N GLN A 155 14.68 -26.34 -17.99
CA GLN A 155 14.17 -26.98 -19.21
C GLN A 155 13.85 -28.47 -19.01
N GLU A 156 14.59 -29.15 -18.13
CA GLU A 156 14.49 -30.61 -17.97
C GLU A 156 13.36 -31.03 -17.04
N SER A 157 13.11 -30.25 -16.00
CA SER A 157 12.22 -30.65 -14.90
C SER A 157 11.06 -29.68 -14.65
N ASN A 158 11.01 -28.53 -15.35
CA ASN A 158 10.01 -27.45 -15.18
C ASN A 158 9.91 -26.91 -13.73
N TYR A 159 10.85 -27.26 -12.85
CA TYR A 159 10.98 -26.70 -11.51
C TYR A 159 11.66 -25.34 -11.55
N THR A 160 11.37 -24.51 -10.55
CA THR A 160 12.06 -23.23 -10.37
C THR A 160 13.48 -23.45 -9.88
N GLN A 161 14.46 -22.95 -10.64
CA GLN A 161 15.88 -23.03 -10.31
C GLN A 161 16.39 -21.75 -9.64
N LYS A 162 15.85 -20.60 -10.05
CA LYS A 162 16.23 -19.30 -9.47
C LYS A 162 15.04 -18.39 -9.31
N ARG A 163 15.09 -17.55 -8.27
CA ARG A 163 14.18 -16.44 -8.02
C ARG A 163 14.97 -15.25 -7.50
N GLY A 164 14.46 -14.05 -7.77
CA GLY A 164 15.03 -12.83 -7.21
C GLY A 164 14.45 -11.60 -7.89
N CYS A 165 15.24 -10.54 -7.90
CA CYS A 165 14.96 -9.27 -8.57
C CYS A 165 15.75 -9.17 -9.87
N MET A 166 15.10 -8.72 -10.94
CA MET A 166 15.76 -8.50 -12.22
C MET A 166 15.06 -7.39 -13.00
N ASP A 167 15.78 -6.70 -13.88
CA ASP A 167 15.16 -5.82 -14.87
C ASP A 167 14.25 -6.64 -15.83
N PRO A 168 13.01 -6.21 -16.08
CA PRO A 168 12.07 -6.96 -16.94
C PRO A 168 12.61 -7.20 -18.36
N SER A 169 13.45 -6.31 -18.88
CA SER A 169 14.08 -6.45 -20.20
C SER A 169 15.15 -7.55 -20.25
N GLN A 170 15.74 -7.91 -19.11
CA GLN A 170 16.68 -9.03 -19.02
C GLN A 170 15.92 -10.36 -18.97
N CYS A 171 14.83 -10.44 -18.21
CA CYS A 171 13.97 -11.63 -18.18
C CYS A 171 13.42 -11.98 -19.57
N LEU A 172 13.02 -10.96 -20.36
CA LEU A 172 12.56 -11.16 -21.74
C LEU A 172 13.61 -11.76 -22.70
N LYS A 173 14.90 -11.74 -22.33
CA LYS A 173 16.00 -12.33 -23.12
C LYS A 173 16.30 -13.77 -22.71
N GLU A 174 15.82 -14.22 -21.56
CA GLU A 174 16.06 -15.57 -21.05
C GLU A 174 14.90 -16.53 -21.39
N ASN A 175 15.25 -17.74 -21.85
CA ASN A 175 14.25 -18.76 -22.12
C ASN A 175 13.68 -19.31 -20.80
N LEU A 176 12.35 -19.41 -20.71
CA LEU A 176 11.62 -19.87 -19.52
C LEU A 176 11.75 -18.94 -18.29
N CYS A 177 12.04 -17.66 -18.52
CA CYS A 177 11.90 -16.63 -17.50
C CYS A 177 10.45 -16.12 -17.44
N GLU A 178 9.90 -16.08 -16.23
CA GLU A 178 8.62 -15.45 -15.93
C GLU A 178 8.85 -14.36 -14.89
N TYR A 179 8.19 -13.21 -15.06
CA TYR A 179 8.27 -12.12 -14.09
C TYR A 179 6.89 -11.65 -13.64
N CYS A 180 6.86 -10.96 -12.50
CA CYS A 180 5.68 -10.31 -11.95
C CYS A 180 6.08 -8.96 -11.32
N ASP A 181 5.12 -8.06 -11.17
CA ASP A 181 5.23 -6.74 -10.56
C ASP A 181 4.50 -6.64 -9.21
N THR A 182 4.26 -7.78 -8.56
CA THR A 182 3.51 -7.87 -7.30
C THR A 182 4.35 -8.46 -6.19
N ASP A 183 4.17 -7.93 -4.98
CA ASP A 183 4.91 -8.38 -3.79
C ASP A 183 4.70 -9.88 -3.53
N ILE A 184 5.80 -10.58 -3.26
CA ILE A 184 5.84 -11.98 -2.82
C ILE A 184 5.18 -12.93 -3.85
N CYS A 185 5.23 -12.60 -5.13
CA CYS A 185 4.75 -13.52 -6.15
C CYS A 185 5.64 -14.78 -6.22
N TRP A 186 5.07 -15.86 -6.76
CA TRP A 186 5.72 -17.18 -6.85
C TRP A 186 6.02 -17.88 -5.51
N THR A 187 5.52 -17.38 -4.38
CA THR A 187 5.53 -18.10 -3.10
C THR A 187 4.42 -19.12 -2.95
N ASN A 188 3.30 -18.88 -3.62
CA ASN A 188 2.21 -19.83 -3.65
C ASN A 188 2.52 -20.92 -4.70
N PRO A 189 2.35 -22.21 -4.36
CA PRO A 189 2.40 -23.28 -5.35
C PRO A 189 1.39 -23.00 -6.48
N ILE A 190 1.73 -23.41 -7.70
CA ILE A 190 0.82 -23.24 -8.84
C ILE A 190 -0.50 -23.95 -8.50
N PRO A 191 -1.65 -23.25 -8.52
CA PRO A 191 -2.92 -23.86 -8.22
C PRO A 191 -3.13 -25.03 -9.17
N SER A 192 -3.44 -26.18 -8.58
CA SER A 192 -3.75 -27.41 -9.28
C SER A 192 -4.90 -27.17 -10.28
N PRO A 193 -5.03 -28.00 -11.32
CA PRO A 193 -6.16 -27.91 -12.25
C PRO A 193 -7.54 -27.92 -11.54
N ALA A 194 -7.63 -28.57 -10.37
CA ALA A 194 -8.83 -28.61 -9.54
C ALA A 194 -9.11 -27.26 -8.84
N GLU A 195 -8.08 -26.59 -8.32
CA GLU A 195 -8.20 -25.25 -7.71
C GLU A 195 -8.62 -24.20 -8.76
N ARG A 196 -8.07 -24.26 -9.98
CA ARG A 196 -8.48 -23.38 -11.09
C ARG A 196 -9.97 -23.52 -11.45
N GLN A 197 -10.53 -24.71 -11.30
CA GLN A 197 -11.95 -24.97 -11.55
C GLN A 197 -12.86 -24.55 -10.39
N ALA A 198 -12.34 -24.50 -9.16
CA ALA A 198 -13.06 -24.02 -7.98
C ALA A 198 -13.14 -22.48 -7.97
N GLU A 199 -12.03 -21.79 -8.23
CA GLU A 199 -11.99 -20.32 -8.31
C GLU A 199 -12.88 -19.76 -9.43
N GLN A 200 -12.96 -20.45 -10.58
CA GLN A 200 -13.87 -20.05 -11.66
C GLN A 200 -15.36 -20.17 -11.26
N LYS A 201 -15.72 -21.11 -10.38
CA LYS A 201 -17.09 -21.26 -9.89
C LYS A 201 -17.45 -20.20 -8.85
N GLU A 202 -16.49 -19.79 -8.01
CA GLU A 202 -16.70 -18.75 -7.02
C GLU A 202 -16.78 -17.35 -7.65
N ASN A 203 -15.92 -17.05 -8.62
CA ASN A 203 -15.98 -15.80 -9.39
C ASN A 203 -17.25 -15.66 -10.24
N ALA A 204 -17.83 -16.77 -10.70
CA ALA A 204 -19.14 -16.76 -11.37
C ALA A 204 -20.29 -16.42 -10.41
N SER A 205 -20.17 -16.77 -9.13
CA SER A 205 -21.19 -16.54 -8.10
C SER A 205 -21.07 -15.17 -7.40
N SER A 206 -19.93 -14.49 -7.49
CA SER A 206 -19.66 -13.21 -6.83
C SER A 206 -19.59 -12.01 -7.78
N ARG A 207 -20.40 -11.99 -8.86
CA ARG A 207 -20.68 -10.75 -9.60
C ARG A 207 -21.55 -9.81 -8.75
N ARG A 208 -20.96 -9.21 -7.71
CA ARG A 208 -21.53 -8.02 -7.07
C ARG A 208 -21.22 -6.82 -7.97
N ILE A 209 -22.28 -6.22 -8.49
CA ILE A 209 -22.25 -4.97 -9.25
C ILE A 209 -21.61 -3.91 -8.35
N ALA A 210 -20.40 -3.47 -8.71
CA ALA A 210 -19.81 -2.28 -8.10
C ALA A 210 -20.70 -1.08 -8.47
N ILE A 211 -21.52 -0.63 -7.52
CA ILE A 211 -22.30 0.59 -7.67
C ILE A 211 -21.30 1.74 -7.55
N ASN A 212 -20.93 2.29 -8.69
CA ASN A 212 -20.07 3.46 -8.82
C ASN A 212 -20.77 4.67 -8.21
N ARG A 213 -20.61 4.90 -6.90
CA ARG A 213 -21.00 6.16 -6.27
C ARG A 213 -19.86 7.14 -6.47
N SER A 214 -19.87 7.80 -7.63
CA SER A 214 -19.14 9.05 -7.84
C SER A 214 -19.76 10.14 -6.95
N ASN A 215 -19.39 10.15 -5.67
CA ASN A 215 -19.61 11.33 -4.84
C ASN A 215 -18.57 12.36 -5.26
N SER A 216 -18.95 13.16 -6.26
CA SER A 216 -18.26 14.38 -6.66
C SER A 216 -18.24 15.37 -5.50
N VAL A 217 -17.17 15.35 -4.69
CA VAL A 217 -16.80 16.40 -3.73
C VAL A 217 -16.20 17.59 -4.51
N ARG A 218 -16.98 18.17 -5.43
CA ARG A 218 -16.62 19.39 -6.17
C ARG A 218 -17.59 20.55 -5.93
N GLY A 219 -18.52 20.39 -4.97
CA GLY A 219 -19.52 21.39 -4.62
C GLY A 219 -19.07 22.50 -3.66
N ASP A 220 -18.04 22.30 -2.84
CA ASP A 220 -17.86 23.13 -1.63
C ASP A 220 -16.82 24.27 -1.75
N TYR A 221 -15.98 24.29 -2.79
CA TYR A 221 -14.98 25.36 -2.93
C TYR A 221 -15.58 26.71 -3.38
N ASN A 222 -16.71 26.70 -4.09
CA ASN A 222 -17.38 27.95 -4.51
C ASN A 222 -18.11 28.64 -3.35
N TYR A 223 -18.58 27.89 -2.36
CA TYR A 223 -19.27 28.48 -1.20
C TYR A 223 -18.26 29.22 -0.31
N PHE A 224 -17.08 28.65 -0.10
CA PHE A 224 -16.02 29.27 0.71
C PHE A 224 -15.54 30.62 0.13
N ALA A 225 -15.35 30.71 -1.19
CA ALA A 225 -14.92 31.95 -1.84
C ALA A 225 -15.93 33.10 -1.70
N VAL A 226 -17.23 32.79 -1.74
CA VAL A 226 -18.31 33.79 -1.56
C VAL A 226 -18.34 34.32 -0.13
N PHE A 227 -18.15 33.47 0.88
CA PHE A 227 -18.13 33.90 2.28
C PHE A 227 -16.91 34.77 2.61
N CYS A 228 -15.72 34.41 2.10
CA CYS A 228 -14.54 35.26 2.22
C CYS A 228 -14.74 36.63 1.54
N GLY A 229 -15.36 36.67 0.36
CA GLY A 229 -15.64 37.93 -0.35
C GLY A 229 -16.58 38.87 0.41
N ILE A 230 -17.70 38.36 0.94
CA ILE A 230 -18.66 39.15 1.74
C ILE A 230 -18.00 39.68 3.02
N TYR A 231 -17.12 38.88 3.62
CA TYR A 231 -16.42 39.25 4.85
C TYR A 231 -15.39 40.37 4.62
N ILE A 232 -14.59 40.32 3.55
CA ILE A 232 -13.64 41.38 3.19
C ILE A 232 -14.37 42.71 2.92
N ILE A 233 -15.48 42.67 2.18
CA ILE A 233 -16.29 43.87 1.91
C ILE A 233 -16.84 44.48 3.21
N SER A 234 -17.28 43.64 4.14
CA SER A 234 -17.79 44.08 5.45
C SER A 234 -16.71 44.75 6.30
N ILE A 235 -15.47 44.25 6.26
CA ILE A 235 -14.32 44.84 6.96
C ILE A 235 -13.94 46.21 6.37
N ILE A 236 -13.89 46.34 5.04
CA ILE A 236 -13.59 47.62 4.37
C ILE A 236 -14.62 48.68 4.77
N TYR A 237 -15.89 48.29 4.91
CA TYR A 237 -16.96 49.19 5.32
C TYR A 237 -16.85 49.64 6.79
N PHE A 238 -16.27 48.81 7.65
CA PHE A 238 -16.09 49.10 9.09
C PHE A 238 -14.82 49.90 9.41
N ILE A 239 -13.82 49.88 8.51
CA ILE A 239 -12.57 50.64 8.64
C ILE A 239 -12.76 52.10 8.17
N LYS A 240 -13.71 52.35 7.26
CA LYS A 240 -14.20 53.71 6.95
C LYS A 240 -15.08 54.24 8.07
#